data_AF-A0A2E8RSZ3-F1
#
_entry.id   AF-A0A2E8RSZ3-F1
#
_cell.length_a   1.000
_cell.length_b   1.000
_cell.length_c   1.000
_cell.angle_alpha   90.00
_cell.angle_beta   90.00
_cell.angle_gamma   90.00
#
_symmetry.space_group_name_H-M   'P 1'
#
loop_
_entity.id
_entity.type
_entity.pdbx_description
1 polymer ?
#
loop_
_entity_poly.entity_id
_entity_poly.type
_entity_poly.pdbx_seq_one_letter_code
_entity_poly.pdbx_strand_id
1 'polypeptide(L)'
;MVGYEDTQTLCFKDTIQAYRRVRQTGGLHVPAFMAALQAYNKHENDGKNAQRQVQDFIAFAALTNAKNFWDGVGNGRWINNR
;
A
#
# COMPACT_ATOMS: atom_id res chain seq x y z
N MET A 1 5.51 -2.27 15.69
CA MET A 1 5.51 -0.82 15.39
C MET A 1 6.46 -0.64 14.22
N VAL A 2 6.00 -0.10 13.09
CA VAL A 2 6.81 0.07 11.88
C VAL A 2 7.75 1.25 12.05
N GLY A 3 9.05 1.03 11.88
CA GLY A 3 10.10 2.02 11.99
C GLY A 3 10.62 2.50 10.64
N TYR A 4 11.47 3.52 10.66
CA TYR A 4 12.14 4.01 9.44
C TYR A 4 13.02 2.93 8.78
N GLU A 5 13.62 2.04 9.56
CA GLU A 5 14.44 0.94 9.04
C GLU A 5 13.63 -0.04 8.18
N ASP A 6 12.37 -0.29 8.54
CA ASP A 6 11.46 -1.14 7.77
C ASP A 6 11.25 -0.60 6.35
N THR A 7 11.29 0.72 6.16
CA THR A 7 11.11 1.34 4.82
C THR A 7 12.20 1.00 3.82
N GLN A 8 13.36 0.55 4.30
CA GLN A 8 14.46 0.13 3.44
C GLN A 8 14.36 -1.31 3.00
N THR A 9 13.54 -2.13 3.68
CA THR A 9 13.35 -3.54 3.36
C THR A 9 12.66 -3.71 2.00
N LEU A 10 13.02 -4.79 1.30
CA LEU A 10 12.38 -5.15 0.04
C LEU A 10 10.89 -5.47 0.23
N CYS A 11 10.57 -6.13 1.35
CA CYS A 11 9.19 -6.45 1.74
C CYS A 11 8.31 -5.20 1.83
N PHE A 12 8.76 -4.15 2.52
CA PHE A 12 8.03 -2.89 2.62
C PHE A 12 7.84 -2.24 1.25
N LYS A 13 8.92 -2.12 0.47
CA LYS A 13 8.90 -1.45 -0.85
C LYS A 13 7.92 -2.15 -1.80
N ASP A 14 7.99 -3.47 -1.90
CA ASP A 14 7.11 -4.27 -2.76
C ASP A 14 5.65 -4.20 -2.30
N THR A 15 5.41 -4.27 -1.00
CA THR A 15 4.06 -4.17 -0.41
C THR A 15 3.39 -2.84 -0.75
N ILE A 16 4.10 -1.72 -0.56
CA ILE A 16 3.59 -0.39 -0.88
C ILE A 16 3.44 -0.18 -2.38
N GLN A 17 4.37 -0.69 -3.18
CA GLN A 17 4.27 -0.59 -4.64
C GLN A 17 3.05 -1.35 -5.18
N ALA A 18 2.77 -2.54 -4.66
CA ALA A 18 1.58 -3.32 -5.02
C ALA A 18 0.28 -2.58 -4.66
N TYR A 19 0.21 -2.00 -3.44
CA TYR A 19 -0.92 -1.16 -3.02
C TYR A 19 -1.13 0.02 -3.99
N ARG A 20 -0.07 0.79 -4.23
CA ARG A 20 -0.11 2.00 -5.06
C ARG A 20 -0.51 1.71 -6.49
N ARG A 21 0.02 0.64 -7.09
CA ARG A 21 -0.30 0.26 -8.47
C ARG A 21 -1.81 0.06 -8.67
N VAL A 22 -2.47 -0.65 -7.75
CA VAL A 22 -3.93 -0.85 -7.83
C VAL A 22 -4.69 0.46 -7.63
N ARG A 23 -4.24 1.32 -6.71
CA ARG A 23 -4.84 2.64 -6.49
C ARG A 23 -4.69 3.56 -7.71
N GLN A 24 -3.55 3.55 -8.38
CA GLN A 24 -3.26 4.35 -9.57
C GLN A 24 -4.12 3.92 -10.76
N THR A 25 -4.45 2.64 -10.88
CA THR A 25 -5.37 2.13 -11.91
C THR A 25 -6.85 2.34 -11.57
N GLY A 26 -7.18 3.14 -10.54
CA GLY A 26 -8.55 3.43 -10.11
C GLY A 26 -9.18 2.36 -9.20
N GLY A 27 -8.39 1.41 -8.70
CA GLY A 27 -8.84 0.38 -7.78
C GLY A 27 -9.21 0.94 -6.40
N LEU A 28 -10.25 0.37 -5.80
CA LEU A 28 -10.69 0.71 -4.44
C LEU A 28 -9.67 0.24 -3.38
N HIS A 29 -9.85 0.69 -2.14
CA HIS A 29 -8.95 0.35 -1.04
C HIS A 29 -8.85 -1.16 -0.80
N VAL A 30 -9.97 -1.89 -0.82
CA VAL A 30 -9.99 -3.35 -0.54
C VAL A 30 -9.16 -4.15 -1.58
N PRO A 31 -9.33 -3.97 -2.91
CA PRO A 31 -8.45 -4.59 -3.90
C PRO A 31 -6.96 -4.22 -3.73
N ALA A 32 -6.67 -2.95 -3.43
CA ALA A 32 -5.30 -2.50 -3.23
C ALA A 32 -4.67 -3.13 -1.98
N PHE A 33 -5.44 -3.25 -0.90
CA PHE A 33 -5.02 -3.91 0.33
C PHE A 33 -4.75 -5.39 0.10
N MET A 34 -5.60 -6.09 -0.64
CA MET A 34 -5.37 -7.51 -0.99
C MET A 34 -4.11 -7.70 -1.83
N ALA A 35 -3.82 -6.81 -2.77
CA ALA A 35 -2.59 -6.86 -3.56
C ALA A 35 -1.35 -6.63 -2.69
N ALA A 36 -1.42 -5.69 -1.73
CA ALA A 36 -0.36 -5.46 -0.76
C ALA A 36 -0.14 -6.68 0.15
N LEU A 37 -1.22 -7.30 0.62
CA LEU A 37 -1.15 -8.52 1.44
C LEU A 37 -0.53 -9.70 0.68
N GLN A 38 -0.87 -9.87 -0.60
CA GLN A 38 -0.23 -10.87 -1.46
C GLN A 38 1.26 -10.60 -1.65
N ALA A 39 1.66 -9.34 -1.82
CA ALA A 39 3.07 -8.97 -1.95
C ALA A 39 3.83 -9.23 -0.64
N TYR A 40 3.26 -8.85 0.50
CA TYR A 40 3.83 -9.10 1.82
C TYR A 40 4.03 -10.61 2.07
N ASN A 41 3.00 -11.42 1.81
CA ASN A 41 3.04 -12.87 2.03
C ASN A 41 4.07 -13.62 1.17
N LYS A 42 4.58 -13.01 0.08
CA LYS A 42 5.68 -13.58 -0.71
C LYS A 42 7.03 -13.46 -0.01
N HIS A 43 7.19 -12.45 0.85
CA HIS A 43 8.41 -12.20 1.61
C HIS A 43 8.34 -12.87 2.99
N GLU A 44 7.22 -12.69 3.67
CA GLU A 44 6.99 -13.12 5.05
C GLU A 44 5.84 -14.13 5.07
N ASN A 45 6.10 -15.39 5.43
CA ASN A 45 5.06 -16.41 5.54
C ASN A 45 4.35 -16.36 6.91
N ASP A 46 4.04 -15.15 7.39
CA ASP A 46 3.46 -14.92 8.72
C ASP A 46 1.95 -14.63 8.63
N GLY A 47 1.17 -15.70 8.48
CA GLY A 47 -0.28 -15.61 8.25
C GLY A 47 -1.10 -15.03 9.42
N LYS A 48 -0.55 -14.93 10.64
CA LYS A 48 -1.29 -14.42 11.81
C LYS A 48 -1.23 -12.90 11.96
N ASN A 49 -0.16 -12.26 11.50
CA ASN A 49 0.06 -10.81 11.67
C ASN A 49 0.18 -10.04 10.35
N ALA A 50 0.25 -10.72 9.20
CA ALA A 50 0.42 -10.08 7.89
C ALA A 50 -0.56 -8.92 7.64
N GLN A 51 -1.85 -9.11 7.94
CA GLN A 51 -2.85 -8.08 7.71
C GLN A 51 -2.57 -6.80 8.50
N ARG A 52 -2.23 -6.95 9.79
CA ARG A 52 -1.91 -5.81 10.65
C ARG A 52 -0.62 -5.14 10.21
N GLN A 53 0.40 -5.92 9.85
CA GLN A 53 1.66 -5.39 9.36
C GLN A 53 1.50 -4.59 8.06
N VAL A 54 0.70 -5.10 7.12
CA VAL A 54 0.39 -4.38 5.87
C VAL A 54 -0.39 -3.09 6.14
N GLN A 55 -1.34 -3.09 7.09
CA GLN A 55 -2.03 -1.86 7.50
C GLN A 55 -1.04 -0.83 8.07
N ASP A 56 -0.14 -1.26 8.95
CA ASP A 56 0.86 -0.38 9.54
C ASP A 56 1.84 0.16 8.47
N PHE A 57 2.24 -0.65 7.50
CA PHE A 57 3.06 -0.21 6.35
C PHE A 57 2.35 0.87 5.54
N ILE A 58 1.08 0.65 5.17
CA ILE A 58 0.28 1.61 4.40
C ILE A 58 0.11 2.91 5.17
N ALA A 59 -0.23 2.84 6.45
CA ALA A 59 -0.41 4.01 7.30
C ALA A 59 0.91 4.79 7.44
N PHE A 60 2.02 4.10 7.70
CA PHE A 60 3.33 4.72 7.83
C PHE A 60 3.81 5.38 6.54
N ALA A 61 3.64 4.71 5.38
CA ALA A 61 4.00 5.26 4.08
C ALA A 61 3.16 6.50 3.72
N ALA A 62 1.87 6.47 4.03
CA ALA A 62 0.97 7.61 3.82
C ALA A 62 1.32 8.80 4.73
N LEU A 63 1.73 8.55 5.98
CA LEU A 63 2.12 9.60 6.93
C LEU A 63 3.49 10.23 6.61
N THR A 64 4.47 9.42 6.22
CA THR A 64 5.85 9.88 6.00
C THR A 64 6.04 10.63 4.69
N ASN A 65 5.30 10.27 3.63
CA ASN A 65 5.38 10.97 2.35
C ASN A 65 4.06 10.91 1.59
N ALA A 66 3.03 11.55 2.14
CA ALA A 66 1.69 11.58 1.57
C ALA A 66 1.66 11.97 0.08
N LYS A 67 2.44 12.99 -0.30
CA LYS A 67 2.51 13.49 -1.68
C LYS A 67 2.97 12.38 -2.63
N ASN A 68 4.10 11.74 -2.35
CA ASN A 68 4.61 10.69 -3.23
C ASN A 68 3.77 9.41 -3.11
N PHE A 69 3.19 9.12 -1.95
CA PHE A 69 2.37 7.93 -1.74
C PHE A 69 1.09 7.96 -2.59
N TRP A 70 0.43 9.12 -2.66
CA TRP A 70 -0.80 9.31 -3.44
C TRP A 70 -0.56 9.82 -4.87
N ASP A 71 0.69 10.04 -5.27
CA ASP A 71 1.01 10.47 -6.63
C ASP A 71 0.50 9.48 -7.68
N GLY A 72 -0.17 10.01 -8.70
CA GLY A 72 -0.87 9.24 -9.73
C GLY A 72 -2.15 8.51 -9.29
N VAL A 73 -2.54 8.56 -8.01
CA VAL A 73 -3.82 8.02 -7.53
C VAL A 73 -4.92 9.04 -7.84
N GLY A 74 -5.43 8.99 -9.06
CA GLY A 74 -6.55 9.83 -9.49
C GLY A 74 -7.85 9.42 -8.79
N ASN A 75 -8.64 10.41 -8.37
CA ASN A 75 -10.03 10.25 -7.94
C ASN A 75 -10.91 9.96 -9.19
N GLY A 76 -10.58 8.91 -9.95
CA GLY A 76 -11.08 8.61 -11.31
C GLY A 76 -12.55 8.24 -11.41
N ARG A 77 -13.37 8.58 -10.40
CA ARG A 77 -14.82 8.36 -10.42
C ARG A 77 -15.67 9.59 -10.07
N TRP A 78 -15.07 10.77 -9.91
CA TRP A 78 -15.81 12.02 -9.63
C TRP A 78 -15.54 13.17 -10.62
N ILE A 79 -14.83 12.92 -11.73
CA ILE A 79 -14.56 13.92 -12.78
C ILE A 79 -15.16 13.48 -14.12
N ASN A 80 -16.40 12.98 -14.11
CA ASN A 80 -17.18 12.76 -15.34
C ASN A 80 -18.67 13.02 -15.06
N ASN A 81 -18.97 14.25 -14.62
CA ASN A 81 -20.33 14.78 -14.62
C ASN A 81 -20.29 16.33 -14.67
N ARG A 82 -19.60 16.88 -15.67
CA ARG A 82 -19.75 18.26 -16.11
C ARG A 82 -19.66 18.34 -17.63
#